data_AF-A0A965MAB8-F1
#
_entry.id   AF-A0A965MAB8-F1
#
_cell.length_a   1.000
_cell.length_b   1.000
_cell.length_c   1.000
_cell.angle_alpha   90.00
_cell.angle_beta   90.00
_cell.angle_gamma   90.00
#
_symmetry.space_group_name_H-M   'P 1'
#
loop_
_entity.id
_entity.type
_entity.pdbx_description
1 polymer ?
#
loop_
_entity_poly.entity_id
_entity_poly.type
_entity_poly.pdbx_seq_one_letter_code
_entity_poly.pdbx_strand_id
1 'polypeptide(L)'
;HLAAGRWIIEHRTIPTTDPFSWTFAGSPWLAHEWLSEVLIAAAFQAGEWLGVAAMMATAFALSMAAMTRALMRRAVPRRALMLLPLVLLTFNPHLLARPHVLALLPMCLWVVHLMDRAEAGRSPSVWALPLIAVWSCLHGSFLLGLLLVPVFAFETILASPTARIRWTQLRGWTVFLLGSVAVCCATPLGPEALLFPFQVVGMNKSLALIGEWQSPNFQTFQAVEVWILLSLAIALLLKPEMRWTRVLLLLGVLHLALKHQRHADLLALLGPLVLIGPLNQALERCFPANHATVLDRIFLRMADPGRASVFVMAVGLAIAGMIAIKQTDLKPAAGNSPEAALAAVAQAGIEGPVFNHYNFGGYLIFRGIPTFIDGRADLFGDDFVSEVTDASKLGEKLVTLIERYQPGWTLLPPNSPAIWVLDNLPGWQRFYADDVAVVHRRIAADAPTGNAQPR
;
A
#
# COMPACT_ATOMS: atom_id res chain seq x y z
N HIS A 1 -7.45 8.20 -3.41
CA HIS A 1 -7.35 7.33 -4.61
C HIS A 1 -8.50 7.49 -5.59
N LEU A 2 -9.66 6.83 -5.44
CA LEU A 2 -10.71 6.86 -6.49
C LEU A 2 -11.16 8.29 -6.85
N ALA A 3 -11.44 9.13 -5.84
CA ALA A 3 -11.84 10.51 -6.06
C ALA A 3 -10.72 11.37 -6.66
N ALA A 4 -9.48 11.21 -6.21
CA ALA A 4 -8.31 11.86 -6.79
C ALA A 4 -8.11 11.48 -8.27
N GLY A 5 -8.26 10.20 -8.61
CA GLY A 5 -8.22 9.74 -10.00
C GLY A 5 -9.32 10.32 -10.87
N ARG A 6 -10.56 10.41 -10.35
CA ARG A 6 -11.67 11.09 -11.05
C ARG A 6 -11.36 12.57 -11.29
N TRP A 7 -10.85 13.25 -10.26
CA TRP A 7 -10.44 14.65 -10.34
C TRP A 7 -9.37 14.86 -11.41
N ILE A 8 -8.33 14.01 -11.46
CA ILE A 8 -7.26 14.07 -12.47
C ILE A 8 -7.82 13.87 -13.88
N ILE A 9 -8.70 12.88 -14.07
CA ILE A 9 -9.33 12.62 -15.37
C ILE A 9 -10.16 13.82 -15.85
N GLU A 10 -10.93 14.42 -14.94
CA GLU A 10 -11.79 15.58 -15.23
C GLU A 10 -10.99 16.84 -15.54
N HIS A 11 -9.99 17.15 -14.73
CA HIS A 11 -9.21 18.40 -14.83
C HIS A 11 -8.00 18.28 -15.76
N ARG A 12 -7.65 17.06 -16.19
CA ARG A 12 -6.48 16.75 -17.05
C ARG A 12 -5.15 17.28 -16.50
N THR A 13 -5.04 17.38 -15.19
CA THR A 13 -3.84 17.80 -14.48
C THR A 13 -3.69 17.00 -13.18
N ILE A 14 -2.47 16.93 -12.66
CA ILE A 14 -2.21 16.37 -11.33
C ILE A 14 -2.43 17.49 -10.30
N PRO A 15 -3.21 17.25 -9.23
CA PRO A 15 -3.45 18.26 -8.21
C PRO A 15 -2.13 18.54 -7.46
N THR A 16 -1.80 19.82 -7.33
CA THR A 16 -0.66 20.31 -6.53
C THR A 16 -1.12 20.93 -5.21
N THR A 17 -2.43 21.10 -5.05
CA THR A 17 -3.08 21.61 -3.84
C THR A 17 -4.27 20.73 -3.49
N ASP A 18 -4.72 20.78 -2.24
CA ASP A 18 -5.86 20.02 -1.75
C ASP A 18 -7.20 20.54 -2.29
N PRO A 19 -7.96 19.71 -3.06
CA PRO A 19 -9.29 20.06 -3.54
C PRO A 19 -10.42 19.46 -2.69
N PHE A 20 -10.12 18.67 -1.65
CA PHE A 20 -11.11 17.81 -1.00
C PHE A 20 -11.45 18.18 0.43
N SER A 21 -10.53 18.78 1.20
CA SER A 21 -10.86 19.23 2.55
C SER A 21 -11.31 20.69 2.55
N TRP A 22 -12.13 21.06 3.53
CA TRP A 22 -12.47 22.46 3.77
C TRP A 22 -11.54 23.13 4.80
N THR A 23 -10.81 22.34 5.60
CA THR A 23 -9.87 22.83 6.62
C THR A 23 -8.51 23.19 6.03
N PHE A 24 -8.05 22.44 5.04
CA PHE A 24 -6.76 22.61 4.37
C PHE A 24 -6.94 22.97 2.88
N ALA A 25 -8.11 23.43 2.47
CA ALA A 25 -8.41 23.82 1.09
C ALA A 25 -7.30 24.70 0.48
N GLY A 26 -6.76 24.28 -0.66
CA GLY A 26 -5.67 24.99 -1.34
C GLY A 26 -4.26 24.79 -0.75
N SER A 27 -4.11 24.03 0.34
CA SER A 27 -2.80 23.69 0.90
C SER A 27 -2.02 22.77 -0.06
N PRO A 28 -0.67 22.86 -0.13
CA PRO A 28 0.12 22.01 -1.02
C PRO A 28 -0.11 20.53 -0.75
N TRP A 29 -0.35 19.77 -1.81
CA TRP A 29 -0.53 18.32 -1.73
C TRP A 29 0.15 17.65 -2.91
N LEU A 30 0.93 16.60 -2.63
CA LEU A 30 1.61 15.82 -3.65
C LEU A 30 0.84 14.51 -3.89
N ALA A 31 0.07 14.45 -4.98
CA ALA A 31 -0.56 13.21 -5.45
C ALA A 31 0.48 12.24 -6.04
N HIS A 32 1.32 11.69 -5.17
CA HIS A 32 2.49 10.88 -5.52
C HIS A 32 2.14 9.54 -6.20
N GLU A 33 0.89 9.09 -6.11
CA GLU A 33 0.39 7.84 -6.70
C GLU A 33 -0.55 8.07 -7.88
N TRP A 34 -0.49 9.26 -8.51
CA TRP A 34 -1.45 9.73 -9.51
C TRP A 34 -1.78 8.69 -10.59
N LEU A 35 -0.81 7.90 -11.07
CA LEU A 35 -1.05 6.91 -12.12
C LEU A 35 -1.94 5.78 -11.60
N SER A 36 -1.68 5.30 -10.38
CA SER A 36 -2.54 4.32 -9.72
C SER A 36 -3.95 4.87 -9.52
N GLU A 37 -4.08 6.14 -9.16
CA GLU A 37 -5.38 6.77 -8.94
C GLU A 37 -6.18 6.88 -10.24
N VAL A 38 -5.55 7.29 -11.34
CA VAL A 38 -6.16 7.32 -12.67
C VAL A 38 -6.60 5.92 -13.11
N LEU A 39 -5.74 4.90 -12.93
CA LEU A 39 -6.07 3.51 -13.27
C LEU A 39 -7.26 2.98 -12.45
N ILE A 40 -7.29 3.27 -11.14
CA ILE A 40 -8.41 2.92 -10.25
C ILE A 40 -9.70 3.59 -10.72
N ALA A 41 -9.64 4.89 -11.06
CA ALA A 41 -10.81 5.61 -11.55
C ALA A 41 -11.33 5.10 -12.89
N ALA A 42 -10.44 4.81 -13.84
CA ALA A 42 -10.80 4.22 -15.12
C ALA A 42 -11.40 2.81 -14.96
N ALA A 43 -10.84 1.98 -14.09
CA ALA A 43 -11.38 0.67 -13.76
C ALA A 43 -12.78 0.76 -13.15
N PHE A 44 -12.99 1.73 -12.25
CA PHE A 44 -14.31 2.00 -11.69
C PHE A 44 -15.31 2.48 -12.75
N GLN A 45 -14.91 3.32 -13.70
CA GLN A 45 -15.80 3.74 -14.79
C GLN A 45 -16.20 2.56 -15.71
N ALA A 46 -15.29 1.60 -15.91
CA ALA A 46 -15.53 0.44 -16.78
C ALA A 46 -16.43 -0.64 -16.16
N GLY A 47 -16.44 -0.78 -14.83
CA GLY A 47 -17.18 -1.87 -14.16
C GLY A 47 -17.41 -1.68 -12.67
N GLU A 48 -17.43 -0.43 -12.19
CA GLU A 48 -17.62 -0.06 -10.78
C GLU A 48 -16.64 -0.80 -9.86
N TRP A 49 -17.10 -1.28 -8.70
CA TRP A 49 -16.28 -2.03 -7.74
C TRP A 49 -15.76 -3.35 -8.32
N LEU A 50 -16.52 -3.99 -9.22
CA LEU A 50 -16.08 -5.19 -9.92
C LEU A 50 -14.89 -4.88 -10.84
N GLY A 51 -14.90 -3.74 -11.52
CA GLY A 51 -13.79 -3.29 -12.37
C GLY A 51 -12.52 -3.02 -11.55
N VAL A 52 -12.66 -2.37 -10.40
CA VAL A 52 -11.53 -2.14 -9.46
C VAL A 52 -10.99 -3.47 -8.94
N ALA A 53 -11.87 -4.37 -8.49
CA ALA A 53 -11.48 -5.70 -8.02
C ALA A 53 -10.76 -6.51 -9.11
N ALA A 54 -11.27 -6.49 -10.35
CA ALA A 54 -10.67 -7.15 -11.50
C ALA A 54 -9.25 -6.67 -11.77
N MET A 55 -9.05 -5.35 -11.77
CA MET A 55 -7.74 -4.74 -11.99
C MET A 55 -6.75 -5.16 -10.91
N MET A 56 -7.14 -5.09 -9.63
CA MET A 56 -6.27 -5.44 -8.50
C MET A 56 -5.93 -6.93 -8.48
N ALA A 57 -6.93 -7.79 -8.68
CA ALA A 57 -6.74 -9.24 -8.76
C ALA A 57 -5.82 -9.62 -9.93
N THR A 58 -5.99 -8.99 -11.09
CA THR A 58 -5.14 -9.23 -12.25
C THR A 58 -3.71 -8.76 -12.01
N ALA A 59 -3.53 -7.56 -11.45
CA ALA A 59 -2.20 -7.05 -11.10
C ALA A 59 -1.48 -7.99 -10.13
N PHE A 60 -2.14 -8.39 -9.05
CA PHE A 60 -1.59 -9.34 -8.07
C PHE A 60 -1.29 -10.71 -8.71
N ALA A 61 -2.19 -11.26 -9.52
CA ALA A 61 -1.99 -12.53 -10.19
C ALA A 61 -0.79 -12.48 -11.15
N LEU A 62 -0.61 -11.38 -11.89
CA LEU A 62 0.56 -11.16 -12.75
C LEU A 62 1.86 -11.04 -11.93
N SER A 63 1.83 -10.37 -10.77
CA SER A 63 2.98 -10.30 -9.86
C SER A 63 3.36 -11.69 -9.34
N MET A 64 2.37 -12.49 -8.91
CA MET A 64 2.57 -13.86 -8.45
C MET A 64 3.06 -14.76 -9.58
N ALA A 65 2.59 -14.58 -10.81
CA ALA A 65 3.08 -15.28 -11.99
C ALA A 65 4.55 -14.95 -12.29
N ALA A 66 4.93 -13.66 -12.24
CA ALA A 66 6.30 -13.21 -12.43
C ALA A 66 7.23 -13.80 -11.36
N MET A 67 6.83 -13.73 -10.09
CA MET A 67 7.58 -14.31 -8.97
C MET A 67 7.71 -15.82 -9.12
N THR A 68 6.60 -16.54 -9.34
CA THR A 68 6.61 -18.00 -9.48
C THR A 68 7.52 -18.45 -10.61
N ARG A 69 7.48 -17.76 -11.77
CA ARG A 69 8.42 -18.03 -12.87
C ARG A 69 9.87 -17.83 -12.43
N ALA A 70 10.17 -16.74 -11.73
CA ALA A 70 11.53 -16.46 -11.25
C ALA A 70 12.03 -17.50 -10.25
N LEU A 71 11.14 -18.04 -9.40
CA LEU A 71 11.45 -19.13 -8.46
C LEU A 71 11.70 -20.45 -9.22
N MET A 72 10.84 -20.80 -10.18
CA MET A 72 10.98 -22.02 -11.00
C MET A 72 12.23 -22.02 -11.90
N ARG A 73 12.79 -20.85 -12.21
CA ARG A 73 14.08 -20.73 -12.91
C ARG A 73 15.30 -21.02 -12.02
N ARG A 74 15.14 -20.99 -10.69
CA ARG A 74 16.22 -21.11 -9.70
C ARG A 74 16.15 -22.39 -8.86
N ALA A 75 15.02 -23.08 -8.90
CA ALA A 75 14.79 -24.31 -8.16
C ALA A 75 13.90 -25.27 -8.93
N VAL A 76 13.94 -26.54 -8.52
CA VAL A 76 12.97 -27.54 -8.99
C VAL A 76 11.55 -27.03 -8.71
N PRO A 77 10.61 -27.07 -9.67
CA PRO A 77 9.32 -26.40 -9.53
C PRO A 77 8.55 -26.73 -8.25
N ARG A 78 8.51 -28.00 -7.84
CA ARG A 78 7.85 -28.37 -6.57
C ARG A 78 8.39 -27.62 -5.36
N ARG A 79 9.70 -27.37 -5.27
CA ARG A 79 10.32 -26.61 -4.17
C ARG A 79 9.99 -25.11 -4.26
N ALA A 80 9.93 -24.57 -5.48
CA ALA A 80 9.47 -23.20 -5.71
C ALA A 80 7.99 -23.02 -5.29
N LEU A 81 7.14 -24.00 -5.60
CA LEU A 81 5.71 -23.98 -5.25
C LEU A 81 5.46 -24.10 -3.74
N MET A 82 6.34 -24.78 -2.99
CA MET A 82 6.22 -24.90 -1.52
C MET A 82 6.30 -23.53 -0.80
N LEU A 83 6.93 -22.52 -1.40
CA LEU A 83 7.02 -21.18 -0.81
C LEU A 83 5.75 -20.34 -1.03
N LEU A 84 4.97 -20.65 -2.07
CA LEU A 84 3.82 -19.82 -2.46
C LEU A 84 2.73 -19.71 -1.39
N PRO A 85 2.33 -20.78 -0.67
CA PRO A 85 1.32 -20.66 0.38
C PRO A 85 1.69 -19.64 1.45
N LEU A 86 2.97 -19.62 1.88
CA LEU A 86 3.45 -18.67 2.88
C LEU A 86 3.47 -17.23 2.34
N VAL A 87 3.84 -17.06 1.07
CA VAL A 87 3.76 -15.75 0.39
C VAL A 87 2.31 -15.26 0.34
N LEU A 88 1.37 -16.08 -0.14
CA LEU A 88 -0.04 -15.73 -0.25
C LEU A 88 -0.66 -15.42 1.11
N LEU A 89 -0.31 -16.19 2.14
CA LEU A 89 -0.75 -15.97 3.52
C LEU A 89 -0.29 -14.59 4.04
N THR A 90 0.94 -14.19 3.70
CA THR A 90 1.51 -12.90 4.12
C THR A 90 0.82 -11.73 3.42
N PHE A 91 0.47 -11.87 2.15
CA PHE A 91 -0.23 -10.82 1.39
C PHE A 91 -1.71 -10.68 1.76
N ASN A 92 -2.37 -11.74 2.21
CA ASN A 92 -3.82 -11.77 2.46
C ASN A 92 -4.39 -10.54 3.20
N PRO A 93 -3.83 -10.08 4.35
CA PRO A 93 -4.34 -8.90 5.05
C PRO A 93 -4.14 -7.59 4.28
N HIS A 94 -3.29 -7.57 3.26
CA HIS A 94 -2.89 -6.39 2.49
C HIS A 94 -3.46 -6.36 1.07
N LEU A 95 -4.26 -7.36 0.67
CA LEU A 95 -4.97 -7.40 -0.63
C LEU A 95 -6.19 -6.50 -0.64
N LEU A 96 -5.96 -5.20 -0.44
CA LEU A 96 -6.97 -4.14 -0.52
C LEU A 96 -6.86 -3.43 -1.88
N ALA A 97 -7.93 -2.75 -2.29
CA ALA A 97 -7.94 -1.91 -3.49
C ALA A 97 -7.09 -0.63 -3.28
N ARG A 98 -5.77 -0.80 -3.22
CA ARG A 98 -4.78 0.23 -2.91
C ARG A 98 -3.65 0.25 -3.96
N PRO A 99 -3.00 1.41 -4.17
CA PRO A 99 -1.93 1.58 -5.16
C PRO A 99 -0.75 0.60 -5.04
N HIS A 100 -0.41 0.15 -3.83
CA HIS A 100 0.72 -0.77 -3.62
C HIS A 100 0.58 -2.09 -4.38
N VAL A 101 -0.65 -2.59 -4.58
CA VAL A 101 -0.91 -3.83 -5.33
C VAL A 101 -0.50 -3.69 -6.80
N LEU A 102 -0.75 -2.53 -7.42
CA LEU A 102 -0.33 -2.25 -8.80
C LEU A 102 1.19 -2.17 -8.93
N ALA A 103 1.87 -1.75 -7.85
CA ALA A 103 3.32 -1.64 -7.79
C ALA A 103 4.05 -2.98 -7.58
N LEU A 104 3.35 -4.06 -7.17
CA LEU A 104 3.97 -5.36 -6.94
C LEU A 104 4.59 -5.97 -8.20
N LEU A 105 3.93 -5.82 -9.37
CA LEU A 105 4.43 -6.36 -10.63
C LEU A 105 5.74 -5.69 -11.07
N PRO A 106 5.82 -4.35 -11.23
CA PRO A 106 7.07 -3.70 -11.59
C PRO A 106 8.16 -3.92 -10.54
N MET A 107 7.81 -3.94 -9.25
CA MET A 107 8.76 -4.30 -8.19
C MET A 107 9.35 -5.70 -8.38
N CYS A 108 8.51 -6.71 -8.61
CA CYS A 108 8.96 -8.08 -8.84
C CYS A 108 9.86 -8.18 -10.07
N LEU A 109 9.43 -7.61 -11.20
CA LEU A 109 10.20 -7.62 -12.44
C LEU A 109 11.55 -6.90 -12.29
N TRP A 110 11.58 -5.79 -11.54
CA TRP A 110 12.80 -5.04 -11.24
C TRP A 110 13.79 -5.88 -10.45
N VAL A 111 13.35 -6.49 -9.35
CA VAL A 111 14.18 -7.33 -8.48
C VAL A 111 14.72 -8.53 -9.26
N VAL A 112 13.87 -9.20 -10.01
CA VAL A 112 14.26 -10.35 -10.85
C VAL A 112 15.30 -9.94 -11.88
N HIS A 113 15.15 -8.78 -12.52
CA HIS A 113 16.15 -8.25 -13.46
C HIS A 113 17.49 -7.94 -12.79
N LEU A 114 17.49 -7.24 -11.65
CA LEU A 114 18.73 -6.94 -10.92
C LEU A 114 19.44 -8.22 -10.49
N MET A 115 18.69 -9.19 -9.99
CA MET A 115 19.21 -10.48 -9.55
C MET A 115 19.75 -11.32 -10.73
N ASP A 116 19.01 -11.45 -11.84
CA ASP A 116 19.46 -12.14 -13.06
C ASP A 116 20.77 -11.53 -13.58
N ARG A 117 20.90 -10.20 -13.53
CA ARG A 117 22.08 -9.47 -14.01
C ARG A 117 23.28 -9.62 -13.09
N ALA A 118 23.07 -9.53 -11.79
CA ALA A 118 24.11 -9.76 -10.78
C ALA A 118 24.65 -11.20 -10.84
N GLU A 119 23.76 -12.18 -10.97
CA GLU A 119 24.11 -13.60 -11.12
C GLU A 119 24.89 -13.88 -12.41
N ALA A 120 24.55 -13.18 -13.50
CA ALA A 120 25.29 -13.25 -14.76
C ALA A 120 26.61 -12.46 -14.76
N GLY A 121 26.95 -11.76 -13.67
CA GLY A 121 28.14 -10.92 -13.60
C GLY A 121 28.09 -9.75 -14.59
N ARG A 122 26.91 -9.17 -14.82
CA ARG A 122 26.68 -8.09 -15.80
C ARG A 122 26.00 -6.90 -15.14
N SER A 123 26.25 -5.70 -15.65
CA SER A 123 25.48 -4.53 -15.25
C SER A 123 24.03 -4.61 -15.77
N PRO A 124 23.06 -3.98 -15.08
CA PRO A 124 21.68 -3.98 -15.52
C PRO A 124 21.53 -3.30 -16.87
N SER A 125 20.55 -3.75 -17.63
CA SER A 125 20.22 -3.13 -18.90
C SER A 125 19.43 -1.84 -18.68
N VAL A 126 19.80 -0.77 -19.39
CA VAL A 126 19.08 0.51 -19.41
C VAL A 126 17.64 0.39 -19.93
N TRP A 127 17.31 -0.70 -20.63
CA TRP A 127 15.94 -1.00 -21.04
C TRP A 127 14.99 -1.24 -19.87
N ALA A 128 15.50 -1.45 -18.65
CA ALA A 128 14.68 -1.52 -17.45
C ALA A 128 14.31 -0.14 -16.89
N LEU A 129 14.92 0.97 -17.33
CA LEU A 129 14.63 2.31 -16.78
C LEU A 129 13.15 2.74 -16.90
N PRO A 130 12.42 2.45 -18.00
CA PRO A 130 10.98 2.73 -18.05
C PRO A 130 10.19 2.03 -16.94
N LEU A 131 10.65 0.86 -16.47
CA LEU A 131 9.97 0.11 -15.42
C LEU A 131 9.96 0.87 -14.08
N ILE A 132 11.09 1.46 -13.69
CA ILE A 132 11.18 2.23 -12.44
C ILE A 132 10.49 3.59 -12.56
N ALA A 133 10.47 4.19 -13.76
CA ALA A 133 9.71 5.41 -14.02
C ALA A 133 8.20 5.19 -13.90
N VAL A 134 7.68 4.07 -14.43
CA VAL A 134 6.27 3.70 -14.22
C VAL A 134 6.02 3.38 -12.75
N TRP A 135 6.92 2.64 -12.10
CA TRP A 135 6.78 2.30 -10.69
C TRP A 135 6.74 3.55 -9.79
N SER A 136 7.58 4.55 -10.04
CA SER A 136 7.57 5.80 -9.26
C SER A 136 6.28 6.61 -9.39
N CYS A 137 5.54 6.44 -10.50
CA CYS A 137 4.21 7.03 -10.67
C CYS A 137 3.09 6.21 -10.01
N LEU A 138 3.32 4.91 -9.77
CA LEU A 138 2.33 4.00 -9.18
C LEU A 138 2.33 4.05 -7.65
N HIS A 139 3.51 4.07 -7.02
CA HIS A 139 3.61 3.95 -5.56
C HIS A 139 4.99 4.39 -5.04
N GLY A 140 5.03 4.98 -3.84
CA GLY A 140 6.26 5.48 -3.19
C GLY A 140 7.33 4.41 -2.87
N SER A 141 7.01 3.12 -3.01
CA SER A 141 7.97 2.02 -2.77
C SER A 141 9.07 1.90 -3.82
N PHE A 142 9.04 2.67 -4.91
CA PHE A 142 10.09 2.66 -5.93
C PHE A 142 11.48 3.01 -5.37
N LEU A 143 11.56 3.71 -4.23
CA LEU A 143 12.81 3.95 -3.50
C LEU A 143 13.51 2.64 -3.10
N LEU A 144 12.75 1.58 -2.81
CA LEU A 144 13.32 0.26 -2.60
C LEU A 144 14.03 -0.23 -3.86
N GLY A 145 13.44 0.01 -5.03
CA GLY A 145 14.06 -0.28 -6.31
C GLY A 145 15.41 0.42 -6.47
N LEU A 146 15.50 1.70 -6.12
CA LEU A 146 16.75 2.46 -6.12
C LEU A 146 17.76 1.93 -5.08
N LEU A 147 17.30 1.59 -3.87
CA LEU A 147 18.12 1.04 -2.79
C LEU A 147 18.72 -0.33 -3.13
N LEU A 148 18.01 -1.16 -3.90
CA LEU A 148 18.48 -2.48 -4.29
C LEU A 148 19.60 -2.42 -5.35
N VAL A 149 19.66 -1.37 -6.17
CA VAL A 149 20.72 -1.20 -7.19
C VAL A 149 22.13 -1.26 -6.56
N PRO A 150 22.50 -0.45 -5.56
CA PRO A 150 23.83 -0.54 -4.94
C PRO A 150 24.07 -1.86 -4.21
N VAL A 151 23.04 -2.52 -3.64
CA VAL A 151 23.19 -3.83 -2.98
C VAL A 151 23.66 -4.88 -3.99
N PHE A 152 22.98 -4.99 -5.14
CA PHE A 152 23.38 -5.94 -6.20
C PHE A 152 24.64 -5.50 -6.95
N ALA A 153 24.88 -4.20 -7.10
CA ALA A 153 26.12 -3.67 -7.67
C ALA A 153 27.32 -4.12 -6.84
N PHE A 154 27.24 -3.93 -5.52
CA PHE A 154 28.30 -4.29 -4.59
C PHE A 154 28.59 -5.80 -4.62
N GLU A 155 27.55 -6.64 -4.60
CA GLU A 155 27.69 -8.09 -4.77
C GLU A 155 28.40 -8.45 -6.09
N THR A 156 28.04 -7.81 -7.20
CA THR A 156 28.62 -8.07 -8.53
C THR A 156 30.08 -7.62 -8.62
N ILE A 157 30.40 -6.47 -8.03
CA ILE A 157 31.76 -5.91 -8.02
C ILE A 157 32.69 -6.77 -7.15
N LEU A 158 32.24 -7.23 -5.98
CA LEU A 158 33.02 -8.13 -5.13
C LEU A 158 33.28 -9.48 -5.80
N ALA A 159 32.31 -9.99 -6.56
CA ALA A 159 32.45 -11.25 -7.29
C ALA A 159 33.30 -11.14 -8.57
N SER A 160 33.71 -9.94 -8.99
CA SER A 160 34.42 -9.73 -10.25
C SER A 160 35.91 -10.06 -10.13
N PRO A 161 36.47 -10.95 -10.98
CA PRO A 161 37.79 -11.56 -10.77
C PRO A 161 38.97 -10.65 -11.13
N THR A 162 38.76 -9.64 -11.98
CA THR A 162 39.84 -8.75 -12.45
C THR A 162 39.49 -7.28 -12.23
N ALA A 163 40.50 -6.42 -12.11
CA ALA A 163 40.32 -4.98 -11.96
C ALA A 163 39.53 -4.35 -13.14
N ARG A 164 39.80 -4.82 -14.37
CA ARG A 164 39.09 -4.35 -15.57
C ARG A 164 37.59 -4.68 -15.53
N ILE A 165 37.23 -5.90 -15.13
CA ILE A 165 35.83 -6.30 -15.00
C ILE A 165 35.17 -5.51 -13.85
N ARG A 166 35.83 -5.39 -12.70
CA ARG A 166 35.35 -4.57 -11.56
C ARG A 166 35.02 -3.14 -12.00
N TRP A 167 35.90 -2.50 -12.75
CA TRP A 167 35.67 -1.14 -13.24
C TRP A 167 34.51 -1.05 -14.24
N THR A 168 34.38 -2.05 -15.11
CA THR A 168 33.25 -2.14 -16.06
C THR A 168 31.93 -2.28 -15.32
N GLN A 169 31.87 -3.13 -14.29
CA GLN A 169 30.68 -3.28 -13.43
C GLN A 169 30.37 -1.99 -12.70
N LEU A 170 31.36 -1.40 -12.00
CA LEU A 170 31.17 -0.16 -11.27
C LEU A 170 30.60 0.94 -12.18
N ARG A 171 31.19 1.16 -13.36
CA ARG A 171 30.66 2.13 -14.33
C ARG A 171 29.24 1.78 -14.77
N GLY A 172 28.98 0.52 -15.14
CA GLY A 172 27.68 0.10 -15.65
C GLY A 172 26.55 0.24 -14.61
N TRP A 173 26.81 -0.18 -13.37
CA TRP A 173 25.86 -0.05 -12.26
C TRP A 173 25.66 1.41 -11.84
N THR A 174 26.73 2.24 -11.83
CA THR A 174 26.61 3.68 -11.57
C THR A 174 25.78 4.39 -12.63
N VAL A 175 26.04 4.13 -13.92
CA VAL A 175 25.24 4.71 -15.02
C VAL A 175 23.78 4.28 -14.89
N PHE A 176 23.53 3.01 -14.56
CA PHE A 176 22.17 2.52 -14.37
C PHE A 176 21.47 3.17 -13.16
N LEU A 177 22.16 3.35 -12.03
CA LEU A 177 21.62 4.02 -10.85
C LEU A 177 21.30 5.49 -11.16
N LEU A 178 22.24 6.23 -11.76
CA LEU A 178 22.04 7.62 -12.15
C LEU A 178 20.90 7.76 -13.17
N GLY A 179 20.83 6.86 -14.14
CA GLY A 179 19.71 6.78 -15.08
C GLY A 179 18.38 6.53 -14.39
N SER A 180 18.36 5.65 -13.37
CA SER A 180 17.16 5.32 -12.59
C SER A 180 16.67 6.53 -11.78
N VAL A 181 17.59 7.26 -11.13
CA VAL A 181 17.27 8.51 -10.42
C VAL A 181 16.77 9.56 -11.40
N ALA A 182 17.44 9.73 -12.54
CA ALA A 182 17.09 10.73 -13.54
C ALA A 182 15.68 10.51 -14.11
N VAL A 183 15.30 9.27 -14.44
CA VAL A 183 13.93 9.00 -14.94
C VAL A 183 12.86 9.19 -13.88
N CYS A 184 13.16 8.94 -12.60
CA CYS A 184 12.23 9.24 -11.51
C CYS A 184 12.04 10.76 -11.35
N CYS A 185 13.11 11.55 -11.43
CA CYS A 185 13.04 13.02 -11.40
C CYS A 185 12.37 13.62 -12.64
N ALA A 186 12.36 12.90 -13.78
CA ALA A 186 11.72 13.34 -15.01
C ALA A 186 10.19 13.09 -15.02
N THR A 187 9.65 12.46 -13.97
CA THR A 187 8.19 12.31 -13.82
C THR A 187 7.53 13.66 -13.50
N PRO A 188 6.20 13.80 -13.68
CA PRO A 188 5.50 15.04 -13.37
C PRO A 188 5.65 15.54 -11.92
N LEU A 189 6.02 14.65 -10.99
CA LEU A 189 6.26 14.97 -9.58
C LEU A 189 7.67 15.53 -9.32
N GLY A 190 8.54 15.55 -10.33
CA GLY A 190 9.88 16.07 -10.21
C GLY A 190 10.75 15.33 -9.16
N PRO A 191 11.77 16.00 -8.60
CA PRO A 191 12.63 15.42 -7.57
C PRO A 191 11.92 15.25 -6.21
N GLU A 192 10.77 15.90 -5.99
CA GLU A 192 10.00 15.82 -4.74
C GLU A 192 9.51 14.40 -4.47
N ALA A 193 9.25 13.61 -5.52
CA ALA A 193 8.92 12.19 -5.40
C ALA A 193 9.98 11.37 -4.64
N LEU A 194 11.26 11.77 -4.71
CA LEU A 194 12.35 11.11 -3.98
C LEU A 194 12.35 11.48 -2.49
N LEU A 195 11.89 12.68 -2.15
CA LEU A 195 11.89 13.21 -0.80
C LEU A 195 10.65 12.79 0.00
N PHE A 196 9.52 12.60 -0.70
CA PHE A 196 8.22 12.33 -0.08
C PHE A 196 8.23 11.16 0.93
N PRO A 197 8.79 9.97 0.64
CA PRO A 197 8.78 8.88 1.61
C PRO A 197 9.56 9.17 2.91
N PHE A 198 10.58 10.03 2.85
CA PHE A 198 11.32 10.46 4.04
C PHE A 198 10.50 11.41 4.91
N GLN A 199 9.65 12.24 4.31
CA GLN A 199 8.72 13.10 5.05
C GLN A 199 7.69 12.24 5.80
N VAL A 200 7.10 11.24 5.13
CA VAL A 200 6.12 10.33 5.72
C VAL A 200 6.71 9.56 6.91
N VAL A 201 7.90 8.96 6.75
CA VAL A 201 8.55 8.21 7.84
C VAL A 201 8.90 9.10 9.04
N GLY A 202 9.02 10.42 8.84
CA GLY A 202 9.22 11.39 9.91
C GLY A 202 7.99 11.66 10.78
N MET A 203 6.78 11.27 10.35
CA MET A 203 5.51 11.55 11.03
C MET A 203 5.20 10.56 12.18
N ASN A 204 6.06 10.54 13.19
CA ASN A 204 6.02 9.51 14.22
C ASN A 204 4.69 9.41 14.98
N LYS A 205 3.99 10.53 15.25
CA LYS A 205 2.75 10.51 16.05
C LYS A 205 1.58 9.90 15.26
N SER A 206 1.39 10.35 14.03
CA SER A 206 0.33 9.94 13.12
C SER A 206 0.50 8.48 12.72
N LEU A 207 1.73 8.08 12.40
CA LEU A 207 2.00 6.69 12.04
C LEU A 207 1.71 5.74 13.20
N ALA A 208 2.02 6.10 14.44
CA ALA A 208 1.72 5.26 15.60
C ALA A 208 0.21 5.01 15.81
N LEU A 209 -0.64 5.93 15.32
CA LEU A 209 -2.10 5.81 15.38
C LEU A 209 -2.68 4.88 14.31
N ILE A 210 -1.91 4.57 13.25
CA ILE A 210 -2.35 3.74 12.13
C ILE A 210 -1.86 2.31 12.35
N GLY A 211 -2.80 1.35 12.45
CA GLY A 211 -2.49 -0.04 12.79
C GLY A 211 -1.46 -0.72 11.88
N GLU A 212 -1.43 -0.40 10.58
CA GLU A 212 -0.49 -1.01 9.62
C GLU A 212 0.98 -0.60 9.86
N TRP A 213 1.21 0.48 10.59
CA TRP A 213 2.52 0.98 10.98
C TRP A 213 2.95 0.50 12.36
N GLN A 214 2.12 -0.28 13.05
CA GLN A 214 2.51 -0.91 14.31
C GLN A 214 3.29 -2.20 14.05
N SER A 215 4.04 -2.66 15.06
CA SER A 215 4.72 -3.95 15.00
C SER A 215 3.71 -5.12 15.01
N PRO A 216 4.04 -6.28 14.43
CA PRO A 216 3.18 -7.47 14.50
C PRO A 216 2.87 -7.88 15.94
N ASN A 217 1.62 -8.19 16.24
CA ASN A 217 1.21 -8.71 17.54
C ASN A 217 1.27 -10.25 17.55
N PHE A 218 2.38 -10.80 18.06
CA PHE A 218 2.64 -12.25 18.15
C PHE A 218 1.77 -12.99 19.19
N GLN A 219 0.91 -12.30 19.95
CA GLN A 219 -0.14 -12.98 20.74
C GLN A 219 -1.31 -13.47 19.87
N THR A 220 -1.35 -13.02 18.62
CA THR A 220 -2.27 -13.48 17.57
C THR A 220 -1.45 -14.14 16.48
N PHE A 221 -2.07 -15.03 15.70
CA PHE A 221 -1.37 -15.66 14.59
C PHE A 221 -0.90 -14.62 13.56
N GLN A 222 0.40 -14.64 13.23
CA GLN A 222 1.00 -13.75 12.24
C GLN A 222 1.76 -14.56 11.19
N ALA A 223 1.54 -14.29 9.90
CA ALA A 223 2.30 -14.94 8.82
C ALA A 223 3.82 -14.71 8.94
N VAL A 224 4.23 -13.54 9.44
CA VAL A 224 5.63 -13.20 9.70
C VAL A 224 6.26 -14.09 10.77
N GLU A 225 5.48 -14.58 11.75
CA GLU A 225 5.96 -15.55 12.73
C GLU A 225 6.39 -16.86 12.07
N VAL A 226 5.55 -17.37 11.16
CA VAL A 226 5.86 -18.56 10.36
C VAL A 226 7.11 -18.34 9.51
N TRP A 227 7.28 -17.15 8.93
CA TRP A 227 8.52 -16.78 8.21
C TRP A 227 9.76 -16.88 9.09
N ILE A 228 9.72 -16.35 10.32
CA ILE A 228 10.85 -16.38 11.26
C ILE A 228 11.18 -17.83 11.63
N LEU A 229 10.18 -18.58 12.08
CA LEU A 229 10.37 -19.95 12.55
C LEU A 229 10.87 -20.87 11.44
N LEU A 230 10.27 -20.77 10.24
CA LEU A 230 10.69 -21.59 9.09
C LEU A 230 12.07 -21.20 8.59
N SER A 231 12.37 -19.90 8.48
CA SER A 231 13.70 -19.44 8.04
C SER A 231 14.79 -19.83 9.04
N LEU A 232 14.50 -19.76 10.35
CA LEU A 232 15.41 -20.21 11.40
C LEU A 232 15.62 -21.73 11.33
N ALA A 233 14.55 -22.52 11.19
CA ALA A 233 14.65 -23.96 11.03
C ALA A 233 15.48 -24.34 9.79
N ILE A 234 15.24 -23.69 8.65
CA ILE A 234 16.02 -23.87 7.42
C ILE A 234 17.49 -23.53 7.65
N ALA A 235 17.78 -22.40 8.30
CA ALA A 235 19.15 -21.97 8.56
C ALA A 235 19.92 -22.96 9.46
N LEU A 236 19.27 -23.46 10.51
CA LEU A 236 19.88 -24.39 11.47
C LEU A 236 20.02 -25.81 10.92
N LEU A 237 19.01 -26.31 10.22
CA LEU A 237 18.94 -27.71 9.77
C LEU A 237 19.63 -27.91 8.41
N LEU A 238 19.39 -27.01 7.45
CA LEU A 238 19.85 -27.18 6.06
C LEU A 238 21.14 -26.40 5.76
N LYS A 239 21.47 -25.39 6.58
CA LYS A 239 22.69 -24.57 6.48
C LYS A 239 22.97 -24.12 5.03
N PRO A 240 22.03 -23.39 4.39
CA PRO A 240 22.20 -22.94 3.02
C PRO A 240 23.39 -22.00 2.89
N GLU A 241 24.21 -22.22 1.86
CA GLU A 241 25.36 -21.36 1.57
C GLU A 241 24.87 -20.08 0.87
N MET A 242 24.89 -18.98 1.62
CA MET A 242 24.38 -17.71 1.15
C MET A 242 25.42 -16.61 1.32
N ARG A 243 25.53 -15.74 0.32
CA ARG A 243 26.37 -14.54 0.40
C ARG A 243 25.88 -13.65 1.54
N TRP A 244 26.80 -13.09 2.31
CA TRP A 244 26.47 -12.23 3.45
C TRP A 244 25.65 -10.99 3.03
N THR A 245 25.82 -10.48 1.80
CA THR A 245 25.00 -9.40 1.24
C THR A 245 23.53 -9.78 1.17
N ARG A 246 23.23 -11.02 0.77
CA ARG A 246 21.88 -11.58 0.71
C ARG A 246 21.32 -11.83 2.11
N VAL A 247 22.16 -12.25 3.07
CA VAL A 247 21.78 -12.35 4.49
C VAL A 247 21.37 -10.98 5.03
N LEU A 248 22.18 -9.94 4.82
CA LEU A 248 21.85 -8.59 5.26
C LEU A 248 20.57 -8.05 4.60
N LEU A 249 20.36 -8.34 3.32
CA LEU A 249 19.12 -7.97 2.64
C LEU A 249 17.91 -8.64 3.31
N LEU A 250 17.97 -9.94 3.59
CA LEU A 250 16.91 -10.69 4.28
C LEU A 250 16.67 -10.17 5.70
N LEU A 251 17.74 -9.91 6.46
CA LEU A 251 17.63 -9.31 7.80
C LEU A 251 17.04 -7.90 7.75
N GLY A 252 17.39 -7.11 6.74
CA GLY A 252 16.84 -5.78 6.53
C GLY A 252 15.33 -5.80 6.25
N VAL A 253 14.88 -6.65 5.32
CA VAL A 253 13.44 -6.76 5.01
C VAL A 253 12.66 -7.40 6.17
N LEU A 254 13.27 -8.34 6.90
CA LEU A 254 12.69 -8.90 8.12
C LEU A 254 12.57 -7.82 9.21
N HIS A 255 13.61 -7.03 9.45
CA HIS A 255 13.58 -5.92 10.39
C HIS A 255 12.46 -4.94 10.03
N LEU A 256 12.31 -4.57 8.75
CA LEU A 256 11.23 -3.71 8.30
C LEU A 256 9.85 -4.33 8.59
N ALA A 257 9.66 -5.61 8.29
CA ALA A 257 8.40 -6.33 8.55
C ALA A 257 8.07 -6.47 10.05
N LEU A 258 9.09 -6.60 10.89
CA LEU A 258 8.95 -6.62 12.35
C LEU A 258 8.67 -5.23 12.92
N LYS A 259 9.27 -4.19 12.33
CA LYS A 259 9.06 -2.82 12.75
C LYS A 259 7.64 -2.37 12.43
N HIS A 260 7.19 -2.58 11.19
CA HIS A 260 5.87 -2.20 10.72
C HIS A 260 5.23 -3.33 9.90
N GLN A 261 4.02 -3.75 10.28
CA GLN A 261 3.27 -4.85 9.64
C GLN A 261 3.11 -4.65 8.11
N ARG A 262 2.92 -3.41 7.66
CA ARG A 262 2.81 -3.08 6.23
C ARG A 262 4.02 -3.50 5.39
N HIS A 263 5.19 -3.69 5.99
CA HIS A 263 6.40 -4.11 5.27
C HIS A 263 6.53 -5.63 5.16
N ALA A 264 5.61 -6.42 5.72
CA ALA A 264 5.57 -7.86 5.54
C ALA A 264 5.46 -8.28 4.06
N ASP A 265 4.83 -7.45 3.23
CA ASP A 265 4.75 -7.62 1.77
C ASP A 265 6.13 -7.65 1.10
N LEU A 266 7.06 -6.84 1.60
CA LEU A 266 8.43 -6.81 1.09
C LEU A 266 9.17 -8.11 1.44
N LEU A 267 8.96 -8.64 2.65
CA LEU A 267 9.49 -9.95 3.04
C LEU A 267 8.86 -11.06 2.19
N ALA A 268 7.56 -11.02 1.96
CA ALA A 268 6.84 -12.00 1.15
C ALA A 268 7.30 -12.02 -0.30
N LEU A 269 7.69 -10.87 -0.87
CA LEU A 269 8.20 -10.80 -2.24
C LEU A 269 9.70 -11.10 -2.34
N LEU A 270 10.52 -10.40 -1.55
CA LEU A 270 11.98 -10.47 -1.65
C LEU A 270 12.55 -11.72 -0.99
N GLY A 271 11.94 -12.17 0.12
CA GLY A 271 12.35 -13.34 0.88
C GLY A 271 12.51 -14.59 0.02
N PRO A 272 11.44 -15.07 -0.66
CA PRO A 272 11.53 -16.23 -1.54
C PRO A 272 12.55 -16.05 -2.67
N LEU A 273 12.59 -14.87 -3.31
CA LEU A 273 13.45 -14.62 -4.47
C LEU A 273 14.94 -14.74 -4.10
N VAL A 274 15.33 -14.24 -2.94
CA VAL A 274 16.72 -14.27 -2.47
C VAL A 274 17.08 -15.64 -1.90
N LEU A 275 16.14 -16.29 -1.20
CA LEU A 275 16.36 -17.56 -0.48
C LEU A 275 16.36 -18.79 -1.41
N ILE A 276 15.58 -18.78 -2.49
CA ILE A 276 15.26 -20.00 -3.26
C ILE A 276 16.49 -20.70 -3.84
N GLY A 277 17.50 -19.97 -4.30
CA GLY A 277 18.72 -20.55 -4.88
C GLY A 277 19.52 -21.33 -3.83
N PRO A 278 20.00 -20.66 -2.75
CA PRO A 278 20.68 -21.32 -1.64
C PRO A 278 19.85 -22.45 -1.00
N LEU A 279 18.55 -22.23 -0.83
CA LEU A 279 17.65 -23.24 -0.28
C LEU A 279 17.55 -24.47 -1.19
N ASN A 280 17.44 -24.29 -2.50
CA ASN A 280 17.40 -25.40 -3.44
C ASN A 280 18.69 -26.22 -3.41
N GLN A 281 19.85 -25.57 -3.33
CA GLN A 281 21.14 -26.27 -3.19
C GLN A 281 21.20 -27.05 -1.87
N ALA A 282 20.78 -26.44 -0.76
CA ALA A 282 20.76 -27.10 0.53
C ALA A 282 19.81 -28.31 0.56
N LEU A 283 18.60 -28.14 0.00
CA LEU A 283 17.62 -29.22 -0.14
C LEU A 283 18.11 -30.32 -1.08
N GLU A 284 18.87 -30.01 -2.13
CA GLU A 284 19.45 -31.03 -3.01
C GLU A 284 20.49 -31.89 -2.30
N ARG A 285 21.29 -31.30 -1.40
CA ARG A 285 22.28 -32.03 -0.59
C ARG A 285 21.62 -33.01 0.38
N CYS A 286 20.52 -32.61 1.03
CA CYS A 286 19.84 -33.44 2.03
C CYS A 286 18.79 -34.38 1.42
N PHE A 287 18.10 -33.95 0.36
CA PHE A 287 16.97 -34.61 -0.27
C PHE A 287 17.10 -34.53 -1.79
N PRO A 288 18.02 -35.30 -2.40
CA PRO A 288 18.30 -35.23 -3.83
C PRO A 288 17.06 -35.54 -4.67
N ALA A 289 16.87 -34.72 -5.71
CA ALA A 289 15.74 -34.81 -6.61
C ALA A 289 15.99 -35.89 -7.67
N ASN A 290 15.95 -37.16 -7.28
CA ASN A 290 16.36 -38.27 -8.16
C ASN A 290 15.53 -38.40 -9.46
N HIS A 291 14.29 -37.91 -9.50
CA HIS A 291 13.50 -37.83 -10.74
C HIS A 291 12.66 -36.55 -10.83
N ALA A 292 12.64 -35.94 -12.03
CA ALA A 292 11.68 -34.89 -12.36
C ALA A 292 10.28 -35.51 -12.48
N THR A 293 9.37 -35.07 -11.61
CA THR A 293 7.97 -35.51 -11.65
C THR A 293 7.28 -35.01 -12.92
N VAL A 294 6.12 -35.58 -13.25
CA VAL A 294 5.28 -35.07 -14.35
C VAL A 294 4.94 -33.59 -14.13
N LEU A 295 4.64 -33.22 -12.89
CA LEU A 295 4.39 -31.83 -12.49
C LEU A 295 5.61 -30.94 -12.76
N ASP A 296 6.82 -31.37 -12.39
CA ASP A 296 8.03 -30.58 -12.64
C ASP A 296 8.21 -30.29 -14.14
N ARG A 297 7.94 -31.27 -15.02
CA ARG A 297 8.04 -31.06 -16.48
C ARG A 297 7.01 -30.06 -17.02
N ILE A 298 5.77 -30.12 -16.52
CA ILE A 298 4.72 -29.17 -16.91
C ILE A 298 5.10 -27.77 -16.48
N PHE A 299 5.46 -27.60 -15.20
CA PHE A 299 5.81 -26.29 -14.65
C PHE A 299 7.10 -25.71 -15.25
N LEU A 300 8.11 -26.52 -15.57
CA LEU A 300 9.30 -26.05 -16.30
C LEU A 300 8.96 -25.56 -17.70
N ARG A 301 8.12 -26.29 -18.45
CA ARG A 301 7.62 -25.83 -19.76
C ARG A 301 6.81 -24.54 -19.64
N MET A 302 6.14 -24.34 -18.51
CA MET A 302 5.41 -23.11 -18.27
C MET A 302 6.32 -21.94 -17.90
N ALA A 303 7.40 -22.22 -17.14
CA ALA A 303 8.39 -21.25 -16.68
C ALA A 303 9.30 -20.72 -17.81
N ASP A 304 9.29 -21.36 -18.98
CA ASP A 304 10.07 -20.97 -20.15
C ASP A 304 9.85 -19.48 -20.50
N PRO A 305 10.91 -18.65 -20.54
CA PRO A 305 10.81 -17.23 -20.92
C PRO A 305 10.18 -17.01 -22.30
N GLY A 306 10.29 -17.98 -23.21
CA GLY A 306 9.65 -17.92 -24.54
C GLY A 306 8.13 -18.15 -24.52
N ARG A 307 7.55 -18.49 -23.37
CA ARG A 307 6.13 -18.86 -23.24
C ARG A 307 5.42 -17.99 -22.21
N ALA A 308 4.29 -17.42 -22.62
CA ALA A 308 3.43 -16.62 -21.73
C ALA A 308 2.55 -17.47 -20.79
N SER A 309 2.68 -18.80 -20.79
CA SER A 309 1.72 -19.73 -20.17
C SER A 309 1.41 -19.48 -18.68
N VAL A 310 2.40 -19.17 -17.82
CA VAL A 310 2.13 -18.83 -16.41
C VAL A 310 1.32 -17.54 -16.29
N PHE A 311 1.55 -16.56 -17.17
CA PHE A 311 0.76 -15.33 -17.18
C PHE A 311 -0.65 -15.58 -17.71
N VAL A 312 -0.80 -16.39 -18.78
CA VAL A 312 -2.12 -16.79 -19.29
C VAL A 312 -2.91 -17.53 -18.22
N MET A 313 -2.28 -18.46 -17.50
CA MET A 313 -2.91 -19.14 -16.37
C MET A 313 -3.30 -18.16 -15.26
N ALA A 314 -2.44 -17.22 -14.89
CA ALA A 314 -2.74 -16.23 -13.87
C ALA A 314 -3.90 -15.31 -14.26
N VAL A 315 -3.95 -14.85 -15.51
CA VAL A 315 -5.08 -14.09 -16.05
C VAL A 315 -6.35 -14.95 -16.07
N GLY A 316 -6.24 -16.22 -16.47
CA GLY A 316 -7.37 -17.16 -16.46
C GLY A 316 -7.93 -17.40 -15.05
N LEU A 317 -7.06 -17.55 -14.04
CA LEU A 317 -7.44 -17.67 -12.63
C LEU A 317 -8.07 -16.37 -12.10
N ALA A 318 -7.52 -15.21 -12.48
CA ALA A 318 -8.13 -13.93 -12.14
C ALA A 318 -9.53 -13.82 -12.74
N ILE A 319 -9.71 -14.14 -14.03
CA ILE A 319 -11.02 -14.15 -14.69
C ILE A 319 -11.98 -15.15 -14.02
N ALA A 320 -11.53 -16.36 -13.70
CA ALA A 320 -12.36 -17.36 -13.02
C ALA A 320 -12.80 -16.88 -11.62
N GLY A 321 -11.89 -16.28 -10.85
CA GLY A 321 -12.20 -15.65 -9.58
C GLY A 321 -13.21 -14.52 -9.72
N MET A 322 -13.05 -13.68 -10.74
CA MET A 322 -14.00 -12.60 -11.07
C MET A 322 -15.39 -13.12 -11.41
N ILE A 323 -15.48 -14.22 -12.18
CA ILE A 323 -16.77 -14.87 -12.49
C ILE A 323 -17.42 -15.40 -11.22
N ALA A 324 -16.63 -16.02 -10.33
CA ALA A 324 -17.14 -16.57 -9.07
C ALA A 324 -17.71 -15.50 -8.12
N ILE A 325 -17.11 -14.30 -8.09
CA ILE A 325 -17.56 -13.19 -7.23
C ILE A 325 -18.53 -12.23 -7.93
N LYS A 326 -18.85 -12.43 -9.22
CA LYS A 326 -19.72 -11.52 -9.98
C LYS A 326 -21.11 -11.35 -9.36
N GLN A 327 -21.61 -12.37 -8.68
CA GLN A 327 -22.92 -12.34 -8.01
C GLN A 327 -22.86 -11.70 -6.61
N THR A 328 -21.66 -11.43 -6.08
CA THR A 328 -21.51 -10.74 -4.80
C THR A 328 -21.68 -9.24 -5.00
N ASP A 329 -22.42 -8.61 -4.09
CA ASP A 329 -22.52 -7.15 -4.03
C ASP A 329 -21.19 -6.59 -3.49
N LEU A 330 -20.27 -6.28 -4.40
CA LEU A 330 -18.97 -5.71 -4.06
C LEU A 330 -19.14 -4.24 -3.73
N LYS A 331 -18.96 -3.90 -2.45
CA LYS A 331 -19.05 -2.54 -1.95
C LYS A 331 -18.09 -2.31 -0.80
N PRO A 332 -17.76 -1.05 -0.48
CA PRO A 332 -16.89 -0.72 0.64
C PRO A 332 -17.41 -1.31 1.94
N ALA A 333 -16.49 -1.62 2.87
CA ALA A 333 -16.86 -2.19 4.17
C ALA A 333 -17.81 -1.26 4.94
N ALA A 334 -18.90 -1.82 5.46
CA ALA A 334 -19.97 -1.08 6.15
C ALA A 334 -19.44 -0.22 7.32
N GLY A 335 -18.46 -0.73 8.08
CA GLY A 335 -17.88 -0.01 9.22
C GLY A 335 -17.15 1.30 8.88
N ASN A 336 -16.80 1.53 7.62
CA ASN A 336 -16.17 2.78 7.16
C ASN A 336 -17.06 3.56 6.17
N SER A 337 -18.31 3.12 5.99
CA SER A 337 -19.23 3.65 4.98
C SER A 337 -20.53 4.11 5.65
N PRO A 338 -20.57 5.33 6.21
CA PRO A 338 -21.71 5.86 6.96
C PRO A 338 -22.87 6.26 6.02
N GLU A 339 -23.33 5.33 5.19
CA GLU A 339 -24.32 5.55 4.13
C GLU A 339 -25.67 6.03 4.66
N ALA A 340 -26.18 5.35 5.69
CA ALA A 340 -27.48 5.68 6.27
C ALA A 340 -27.44 7.03 7.00
N ALA A 341 -26.37 7.32 7.74
CA ALA A 341 -26.16 8.62 8.37
C ALA A 341 -26.13 9.77 7.35
N LEU A 342 -25.40 9.60 6.24
CA LEU A 342 -25.33 10.62 5.18
C LEU A 342 -26.66 10.76 4.42
N ALA A 343 -27.41 9.67 4.23
CA ALA A 343 -28.75 9.74 3.67
C ALA A 343 -29.70 10.54 4.59
N ALA A 344 -29.64 10.33 5.90
CA ALA A 344 -30.44 11.08 6.87
C ALA A 344 -30.07 12.58 6.89
N VAL A 345 -28.78 12.92 6.84
CA VAL A 345 -28.28 14.30 6.74
C VAL A 345 -28.82 14.99 5.48
N ALA A 346 -28.74 14.32 4.34
CA ALA A 346 -29.25 14.84 3.07
C ALA A 346 -30.77 15.04 3.08
N GLN A 347 -31.54 14.08 3.63
CA GLN A 347 -33.00 14.17 3.74
C GLN A 347 -33.47 15.32 4.63
N ALA A 348 -32.72 15.62 5.70
CA ALA A 348 -33.05 16.72 6.61
C ALA A 348 -32.52 18.09 6.14
N GLY A 349 -31.84 18.16 5.00
CA GLY A 349 -31.26 19.41 4.49
C GLY A 349 -30.22 20.00 5.43
N ILE A 350 -29.44 19.17 6.13
CA ILE A 350 -28.37 19.63 6.99
C ILE A 350 -27.20 20.06 6.10
N GLU A 351 -26.85 21.35 6.17
CA GLU A 351 -25.79 21.96 5.37
C GLU A 351 -24.62 22.44 6.24
N GLY A 352 -23.54 22.88 5.57
CA GLY A 352 -22.37 23.45 6.21
C GLY A 352 -21.21 22.45 6.41
N PRO A 353 -20.08 22.94 6.93
CA PRO A 353 -18.86 22.15 7.08
C PRO A 353 -19.03 21.05 8.14
N VAL A 354 -18.61 19.84 7.80
CA VAL A 354 -18.67 18.66 8.68
C VAL A 354 -17.41 18.54 9.52
N PHE A 355 -17.54 18.25 10.81
CA PHE A 355 -16.45 17.68 11.63
C PHE A 355 -16.55 16.15 11.59
N ASN A 356 -15.74 15.51 10.75
CA ASN A 356 -15.80 14.05 10.57
C ASN A 356 -14.62 13.34 11.25
N HIS A 357 -14.84 12.06 11.61
CA HIS A 357 -13.77 11.18 12.03
C HIS A 357 -12.83 10.81 10.86
N TYR A 358 -11.54 10.61 11.16
CA TYR A 358 -10.47 10.29 10.18
C TYR A 358 -10.87 9.18 9.19
N ASN A 359 -11.41 8.07 9.71
CA ASN A 359 -11.81 6.92 8.89
C ASN A 359 -13.00 7.15 7.95
N PHE A 360 -13.82 8.18 8.20
CA PHE A 360 -14.95 8.52 7.32
C PHE A 360 -14.57 9.47 6.19
N GLY A 361 -13.40 10.15 6.29
CA GLY A 361 -12.99 11.15 5.31
C GLY A 361 -12.93 10.60 3.88
N GLY A 362 -12.38 9.41 3.68
CA GLY A 362 -12.32 8.79 2.35
C GLY A 362 -13.70 8.56 1.71
N TYR A 363 -14.70 8.19 2.51
CA TYR A 363 -16.07 7.99 2.04
C TYR A 363 -16.76 9.33 1.73
N LEU A 364 -16.55 10.35 2.57
CA LEU A 364 -17.06 11.71 2.34
C LEU A 364 -16.53 12.29 1.02
N ILE A 365 -15.24 12.16 0.76
CA ILE A 365 -14.62 12.59 -0.51
C ILE A 365 -15.24 11.84 -1.68
N PHE A 366 -15.46 10.53 -1.56
CA PHE A 366 -16.12 9.73 -2.60
C PHE A 366 -17.55 10.23 -2.91
N ARG A 367 -18.26 10.77 -1.90
CA ARG A 367 -19.59 11.36 -2.02
C ARG A 367 -19.58 12.86 -2.37
N GLY A 368 -18.40 13.45 -2.56
CA GLY A 368 -18.26 14.87 -2.89
C GLY A 368 -18.52 15.83 -1.72
N ILE A 369 -18.42 15.34 -0.48
CA ILE A 369 -18.57 16.17 0.73
C ILE A 369 -17.17 16.58 1.20
N PRO A 370 -16.86 17.89 1.29
CA PRO A 370 -15.58 18.35 1.80
C PRO A 370 -15.32 17.89 3.24
N THR A 371 -14.09 17.48 3.54
CA THR A 371 -13.71 16.88 4.84
C THR A 371 -13.06 17.87 5.81
N PHE A 372 -13.21 17.60 7.11
CA PHE A 372 -12.41 18.24 8.16
C PHE A 372 -11.03 17.58 8.29
N ILE A 373 -11.01 16.26 8.17
CA ILE A 373 -9.80 15.43 8.18
C ILE A 373 -10.06 14.17 7.34
N ASP A 374 -9.03 13.61 6.72
CA ASP A 374 -9.14 12.34 5.97
C ASP A 374 -7.81 11.58 5.95
N GLY A 375 -7.78 10.46 5.22
CA GLY A 375 -6.66 9.52 5.15
C GLY A 375 -5.32 10.09 4.68
N ARG A 376 -5.27 11.33 4.16
CA ARG A 376 -4.06 11.98 3.66
C ARG A 376 -3.27 12.64 4.79
N ALA A 377 -2.72 11.82 5.69
CA ALA A 377 -1.93 12.34 6.82
C ALA A 377 -0.76 13.22 6.35
N ASP A 378 -0.15 12.88 5.21
CA ASP A 378 0.90 13.65 4.53
C ASP A 378 0.50 15.10 4.21
N LEU A 379 -0.79 15.37 3.97
CA LEU A 379 -1.33 16.72 3.77
C LEU A 379 -1.53 17.46 5.10
N PHE A 380 -2.21 16.80 6.05
CA PHE A 380 -2.61 17.45 7.30
C PHE A 380 -1.45 17.66 8.29
N GLY A 381 -0.40 16.85 8.17
CA GLY A 381 0.78 16.92 9.04
C GLY A 381 0.58 16.23 10.38
N ASP A 382 1.71 15.98 11.05
CA ASP A 382 1.77 15.07 12.20
C ASP A 382 0.98 15.60 13.42
N ASP A 383 1.07 16.90 13.66
CA ASP A 383 0.45 17.54 14.83
C ASP A 383 -1.07 17.66 14.70
N PHE A 384 -1.58 18.04 13.51
CA PHE A 384 -3.02 18.18 13.30
C PHE A 384 -3.73 16.84 13.37
N VAL A 385 -3.20 15.80 12.71
CA VAL A 385 -3.78 14.44 12.77
C VAL A 385 -3.82 13.92 14.21
N SER A 386 -2.75 14.16 14.99
CA SER A 386 -2.71 13.82 16.40
C SER A 386 -3.73 14.61 17.23
N GLU A 387 -3.85 15.93 17.02
CA GLU A 387 -4.81 16.79 17.73
C GLU A 387 -6.25 16.34 17.53
N VAL A 388 -6.64 16.06 16.27
CA VAL A 388 -8.01 15.64 15.93
C VAL A 388 -8.30 14.22 16.43
N THR A 389 -7.32 13.32 16.35
CA THR A 389 -7.46 11.96 16.87
C THR A 389 -7.60 11.96 18.38
N ASP A 390 -6.81 12.78 19.08
CA ASP A 390 -6.93 12.96 20.54
C ASP A 390 -8.27 13.56 20.93
N ALA A 391 -8.76 14.56 20.19
CA ALA A 391 -10.08 15.14 20.44
C ALA A 391 -11.20 14.12 20.32
N SER A 392 -11.09 13.19 19.38
CA SER A 392 -12.02 12.07 19.24
C SER A 392 -11.92 11.09 20.42
N LYS A 393 -10.73 10.89 21.01
CA LYS A 393 -10.53 9.92 22.11
C LYS A 393 -10.78 10.49 23.51
N LEU A 394 -10.46 11.76 23.75
CA LEU A 394 -10.41 12.35 25.09
C LEU A 394 -11.53 13.36 25.35
N GLY A 395 -12.31 13.73 24.33
CA GLY A 395 -13.51 14.57 24.46
C GLY A 395 -13.24 16.05 24.79
N GLU A 396 -12.33 16.39 25.71
CA GLU A 396 -12.08 17.76 26.14
C GLU A 396 -11.53 18.65 25.02
N LYS A 397 -10.57 18.14 24.23
CA LYS A 397 -10.02 18.86 23.08
C LYS A 397 -11.04 19.08 21.96
N LEU A 398 -12.16 18.33 21.95
CA LEU A 398 -13.20 18.46 20.94
C LEU A 398 -13.86 19.83 20.98
N VAL A 399 -14.16 20.33 22.19
CA VAL A 399 -14.81 21.64 22.36
C VAL A 399 -13.95 22.74 21.76
N THR A 400 -12.64 22.72 22.03
CA THR A 400 -11.68 23.67 21.45
C THR A 400 -11.65 23.61 19.92
N LEU A 401 -11.72 22.43 19.32
CA LEU A 401 -11.76 22.30 17.85
C LEU A 401 -13.09 22.79 17.28
N ILE A 402 -14.22 22.50 17.92
CA ILE A 402 -15.54 23.00 17.52
C ILE A 402 -15.59 24.53 17.59
N GLU A 403 -15.01 25.13 18.63
CA GLU A 403 -14.92 26.58 18.79
C GLU A 403 -13.99 27.21 17.74
N ARG A 404 -12.86 26.56 17.44
CA ARG A 404 -11.88 27.08 16.46
C ARG A 404 -12.42 27.03 15.03
N TYR A 405 -13.02 25.91 14.64
CA TYR A 405 -13.39 25.63 13.25
C TYR A 405 -14.88 25.81 12.94
N GLN A 406 -15.72 25.94 13.97
CA GLN A 406 -17.16 26.23 13.85
C GLN A 406 -17.90 25.30 12.86
N PRO A 407 -17.79 23.96 12.98
CA PRO A 407 -18.51 23.04 12.12
C PRO A 407 -20.03 23.16 12.30
N GLY A 408 -20.79 22.95 11.22
CA GLY A 408 -22.26 22.95 11.24
C GLY A 408 -22.85 21.63 11.75
N TRP A 409 -22.13 20.52 11.55
CA TRP A 409 -22.54 19.20 11.99
C TRP A 409 -21.31 18.29 12.19
N THR A 410 -21.48 17.17 12.88
CA THR A 410 -20.42 16.18 13.13
C THR A 410 -20.78 14.81 12.56
N LEU A 411 -19.76 14.00 12.27
CA LEU A 411 -19.91 12.61 11.86
C LEU A 411 -18.84 11.75 12.55
N LEU A 412 -19.25 11.07 13.62
CA LEU A 412 -18.33 10.39 14.54
C LEU A 412 -18.76 8.94 14.81
N PRO A 413 -17.85 8.03 15.13
CA PRO A 413 -18.21 6.65 15.46
C PRO A 413 -18.95 6.58 16.81
N PRO A 414 -19.91 5.65 16.97
CA PRO A 414 -20.81 5.60 18.14
C PRO A 414 -20.09 5.34 19.48
N ASN A 415 -18.94 4.65 19.45
CA ASN A 415 -18.17 4.31 20.65
C ASN A 415 -17.14 5.37 21.05
N SER A 416 -17.24 6.58 20.50
CA SER A 416 -16.30 7.66 20.78
C SER A 416 -16.71 8.45 22.03
N PRO A 417 -15.78 8.76 22.96
CA PRO A 417 -16.05 9.68 24.08
C PRO A 417 -16.54 11.06 23.64
N ALA A 418 -16.19 11.48 22.42
CA ALA A 418 -16.68 12.71 21.79
C ALA A 418 -18.22 12.77 21.69
N ILE A 419 -18.89 11.62 21.58
CA ILE A 419 -20.36 11.54 21.49
C ILE A 419 -20.99 12.09 22.77
N TRP A 420 -20.49 11.66 23.94
CA TRP A 420 -21.00 12.11 25.23
C TRP A 420 -20.81 13.62 25.43
N VAL A 421 -19.65 14.15 25.01
CA VAL A 421 -19.40 15.60 25.07
C VAL A 421 -20.40 16.36 24.21
N LEU A 422 -20.64 15.92 22.98
CA LEU A 422 -21.58 16.58 22.05
C LEU A 422 -23.04 16.50 22.50
N ASP A 423 -23.46 15.40 23.13
CA ASP A 423 -24.81 15.27 23.66
C ASP A 423 -25.09 16.25 24.82
N ASN A 424 -24.04 16.67 25.53
CA ASN A 424 -24.12 17.58 26.67
C ASN A 424 -23.64 19.00 26.33
N LEU A 425 -23.21 19.27 25.09
CA LEU A 425 -22.70 20.56 24.66
C LEU A 425 -23.87 21.49 24.28
N PRO A 426 -24.03 22.67 24.91
CA PRO A 426 -25.09 23.61 24.54
C PRO A 426 -25.02 24.01 23.06
N GLY A 427 -26.18 24.10 22.41
CA GLY A 427 -26.28 24.43 20.98
C GLY A 427 -26.02 23.25 20.04
N TRP A 428 -25.84 22.04 20.55
CA TRP A 428 -25.73 20.82 19.76
C TRP A 428 -26.84 19.83 20.10
N GLN A 429 -27.29 19.10 19.10
CA GLN A 429 -28.27 18.02 19.28
C GLN A 429 -27.90 16.83 18.41
N ARG A 430 -28.00 15.65 19.01
CA ARG A 430 -27.91 14.38 18.29
C ARG A 430 -29.10 14.27 17.32
N PHE A 431 -28.78 14.16 16.04
CA PHE A 431 -29.75 14.09 14.96
C PHE A 431 -29.96 12.64 14.49
N TYR A 432 -28.89 11.85 14.41
CA TYR A 432 -28.94 10.47 13.94
C TYR A 432 -27.92 9.60 14.69
N ALA A 433 -28.22 8.31 14.86
CA ALA A 433 -27.29 7.33 15.41
C ALA A 433 -27.62 5.93 14.88
N ASP A 434 -26.58 5.19 14.47
CA ASP A 434 -26.62 3.76 14.21
C ASP A 434 -25.32 3.08 14.69
N ASP A 435 -25.14 1.80 14.34
CA ASP A 435 -23.97 1.00 14.73
C ASP A 435 -22.67 1.45 14.04
N VAL A 436 -22.73 2.33 13.03
CA VAL A 436 -21.60 2.82 12.25
C VAL A 436 -21.23 4.24 12.64
N ALA A 437 -22.22 5.14 12.71
CA ALA A 437 -21.99 6.56 12.89
C ALA A 437 -23.10 7.26 13.69
N VAL A 438 -22.70 8.35 14.34
CA VAL A 438 -23.56 9.30 15.05
C VAL A 438 -23.35 10.66 14.42
N VAL A 439 -24.47 11.35 14.19
CA VAL A 439 -24.51 12.71 13.66
C VAL A 439 -25.07 13.64 14.72
N HIS A 440 -24.34 14.71 15.00
CA HIS A 440 -24.85 15.87 15.72
C HIS A 440 -24.96 17.04 14.77
N ARG A 441 -25.97 17.88 14.96
CA ARG A 441 -26.11 19.15 14.26
C ARG A 441 -26.11 20.30 15.25
N ARG A 442 -25.58 21.43 14.84
CA ARG A 442 -25.73 22.66 15.59
C ARG A 442 -27.17 23.15 15.46
N ILE A 443 -27.77 23.55 16.58
CA ILE A 443 -29.06 24.24 16.61
C ILE A 443 -28.77 25.73 16.82
N ALA A 444 -29.54 26.60 16.17
CA ALA A 444 -29.52 28.01 16.53
C ALA A 444 -29.84 28.13 18.02
N ALA A 445 -29.00 28.84 18.78
CA ALA A 445 -29.38 29.22 20.14
C ALA A 445 -30.68 30.01 20.03
N ASP A 446 -31.74 29.56 20.71
CA ASP A 446 -32.99 30.31 20.78
C ASP A 446 -32.65 31.75 21.16
N ALA A 447 -32.98 32.69 20.26
CA ALA A 447 -32.95 34.10 20.62
C ALA A 447 -33.79 34.23 21.89
N PRO A 448 -33.30 34.88 22.96
CA PRO A 448 -34.08 35.02 24.18
C PRO A 448 -35.41 35.64 23.79
N THR A 449 -36.49 34.86 23.95
CA THR A 449 -37.85 35.34 23.74
C THR A 449 -37.99 36.57 24.61
N GLY A 450 -38.02 37.74 23.96
CA GLY A 450 -38.23 39.00 24.63
C GLY A 450 -39.50 38.86 25.46
N ASN A 451 -39.35 38.86 26.77
CA ASN A 451 -40.45 39.05 27.70
C ASN A 451 -41.00 40.45 27.45
N ALA A 452 -41.91 40.57 26.49
CA ALA A 452 -42.91 41.61 26.50
C ALA A 452 -43.81 41.35 27.71
N GLN A 453 -43.46 41.93 28.85
CA GLN A 453 -44.41 42.09 29.94
C GLN A 453 -45.46 43.13 29.53
N PRO A 454 -46.76 42.82 29.60
CA PRO A 454 -47.79 43.83 29.54
C PRO A 454 -48.00 44.41 30.95
N ARG A 455 -47.67 45.69 31.13
CA ARG A 455 -48.50 46.70 31.82
C ARG A 455 -47.83 48.06 31.83
#